data_AF-A0ABD3XR61-F1
#
_entry.id   AF-A0ABD3XR61-F1
#
_cell.length_a   1.000
_cell.length_b   1.000
_cell.length_c   1.000
_cell.angle_alpha   90.00
_cell.angle_beta   90.00
_cell.angle_gamma   90.00
#
_symmetry.space_group_name_H-M   'P 1'
#
loop_
_entity.id
_entity.type
_entity.pdbx_description
1 polymer ?
#
loop_
_entity_poly.entity_id
_entity_poly.type
_entity_poly.pdbx_seq_one_letter_code
_entity_poly.pdbx_strand_id
1 'polypeptide(L)'
;MLETCWLCNKSYNSKRELKNHMISAPHFRLVVICPWCYHEERTFKRVIDLKNHCKRHHSDYLNGVPEEFFSENNAFWLSLYPQDYKRLIRSTKWHDPLAIRARVIVLEWVRKITRYTRSKSEWLQGWEADESGPADQSHDEYI
;
A
#
# COMPACT_ATOMS: atom_id res chain seq x y z
N MET A 1 -2.78 11.92 -23.18
CA MET A 1 -3.26 12.68 -22.00
C MET A 1 -2.10 12.73 -21.01
N LEU A 2 -1.81 13.89 -20.42
CA LEU A 2 -0.76 13.99 -19.39
C LEU A 2 -1.30 13.50 -18.04
N GLU A 3 -0.43 12.91 -17.25
CA GLU A 3 -0.70 12.47 -15.88
C GLU A 3 -0.23 13.54 -14.91
N THR A 4 -1.15 14.14 -14.16
CA THR A 4 -0.84 15.26 -13.25
C THR A 4 -0.81 14.79 -11.80
N CYS A 5 0.24 15.16 -11.08
CA CYS A 5 0.33 14.95 -9.65
C CYS A 5 -0.71 15.82 -8.92
N TRP A 6 -1.63 15.19 -8.19
CA TRP A 6 -2.72 15.87 -7.47
C TRP A 6 -2.27 16.63 -6.22
N LEU A 7 -0.97 16.66 -5.91
CA LEU A 7 -0.41 17.35 -4.73
C LEU A 7 0.45 18.56 -5.10
N CYS A 8 1.07 18.55 -6.29
CA CYS A 8 1.96 19.63 -6.72
C CYS A 8 1.76 20.10 -8.17
N ASN A 9 0.75 19.57 -8.85
CA ASN A 9 0.36 19.93 -10.22
C ASN A 9 1.45 19.74 -11.30
N LYS A 10 2.53 19.02 -10.99
CA LYS A 10 3.52 18.61 -12.01
C LYS A 10 2.91 17.56 -12.94
N SER A 11 3.16 17.71 -14.23
CA SER A 11 2.65 16.83 -15.29
C SER A 11 3.73 15.88 -15.80
N TYR A 12 3.30 14.69 -16.19
CA TYR A 12 4.14 13.59 -16.64
C TYR A 12 3.57 12.95 -17.90
N ASN A 13 4.43 12.37 -18.73
CA ASN A 13 4.03 11.78 -20.01
C ASN A 13 3.41 10.38 -19.84
N SER A 14 3.54 9.77 -18.66
CA SER A 14 2.97 8.46 -18.38
C SER A 14 2.65 8.24 -16.90
N LYS A 15 1.78 7.27 -16.64
CA LYS A 15 1.43 6.83 -15.27
C LYS A 15 2.66 6.28 -14.52
N ARG A 16 3.60 5.66 -15.24
CA ARG A 16 4.87 5.18 -14.69
C ARG A 16 5.74 6.34 -14.19
N GLU A 17 5.84 7.42 -14.96
CA GLU A 17 6.59 8.61 -14.55
C GLU A 17 5.94 9.30 -13.35
N LEU A 18 4.60 9.47 -13.36
CA LEU A 18 3.87 10.00 -12.20
C LEU A 18 4.12 9.13 -10.95
N LYS A 19 4.09 7.81 -11.08
CA LYS A 19 4.41 6.90 -9.98
C LYS A 19 5.84 7.05 -9.47
N ASN A 20 6.83 7.13 -10.35
CA ASN A 20 8.22 7.37 -9.97
C ASN A 20 8.39 8.73 -9.27
N HIS A 21 7.65 9.75 -9.70
CA HIS A 21 7.55 11.01 -9.00
C HIS A 21 7.00 10.79 -7.58
N MET A 22 5.87 10.11 -7.43
CA MET A 22 5.24 9.92 -6.12
C MET A 22 6.07 9.11 -5.12
N ILE A 23 6.97 8.24 -5.60
CA ILE A 23 7.96 7.52 -4.77
C ILE A 23 9.09 8.46 -4.30
N SER A 24 9.58 9.35 -5.16
CA SER A 24 10.75 10.19 -4.88
C SER A 24 10.40 11.55 -4.25
N ALA A 25 9.19 12.06 -4.51
CA ALA A 25 8.72 13.37 -4.10
C ALA A 25 8.61 13.54 -2.57
N PRO A 26 8.72 14.79 -2.07
CA PRO A 26 8.66 15.10 -0.64
C PRO A 26 7.25 14.98 -0.05
N HIS A 27 6.22 14.60 -0.82
CA HIS A 27 4.88 14.39 -0.28
C HIS A 27 4.72 13.00 0.39
N PHE A 28 5.64 12.07 0.16
CA PHE A 28 5.68 10.73 0.78
C PHE A 28 4.34 9.95 0.72
N ARG A 29 3.59 10.02 -0.39
CA ARG A 29 2.26 9.37 -0.49
C ARG A 29 2.27 7.93 -1.02
N LEU A 30 3.34 7.47 -1.66
CA LEU A 30 3.54 6.05 -2.00
C LEU A 30 4.51 5.39 -1.02
N VAL A 31 4.19 5.45 0.27
CA VAL A 31 4.97 4.79 1.32
C VAL A 31 4.18 3.67 1.99
N VAL A 32 4.91 2.64 2.39
CA VAL A 32 4.37 1.49 3.12
C VAL A 32 5.03 1.36 4.49
N ILE A 33 4.29 0.86 5.47
CA ILE A 33 4.80 0.63 6.81
C ILE A 33 5.44 -0.76 6.94
N CYS A 34 6.37 -0.91 7.89
CA CYS A 34 6.70 -2.23 8.42
C CYS A 34 5.71 -2.60 9.53
N PRO A 35 4.88 -3.64 9.35
CA PRO A 35 3.85 -3.98 10.31
C PRO A 35 4.39 -4.76 11.54
N TRP A 36 5.72 -4.88 11.67
CA TRP A 36 6.38 -5.52 12.81
C TRP A 36 7.28 -4.57 13.62
N CYS A 37 7.39 -3.31 13.20
CA CYS A 37 8.04 -2.25 13.98
C CYS A 37 7.02 -1.62 14.93
N TYR A 38 6.96 -2.06 16.19
CA TYR A 38 5.99 -1.53 17.16
C TYR A 38 6.50 -0.34 17.98
N HIS A 39 7.80 -0.05 17.92
CA HIS A 39 8.41 1.08 18.64
C HIS A 39 8.30 2.42 17.87
N GLU A 40 8.14 2.36 16.55
CA GLU A 40 8.05 3.53 15.67
C GLU A 40 7.32 3.19 14.36
N GLU A 41 6.73 4.19 13.70
CA GLU A 41 6.13 4.06 12.38
C GLU A 41 7.21 4.05 11.28
N ARG A 42 7.87 2.90 11.13
CA ARG A 42 8.93 2.74 10.13
C ARG A 42 8.32 2.59 8.74
N THR A 43 8.61 3.54 7.85
CA THR A 43 8.07 3.60 6.48
C THR A 43 9.14 3.37 5.41
N PHE A 44 8.70 2.88 4.25
CA PHE A 44 9.53 2.57 3.09
C PHE A 44 8.88 3.08 1.82
N LYS A 45 9.69 3.66 0.92
CA LYS A 45 9.26 4.14 -0.40
C LYS A 45 9.12 3.01 -1.43
N ARG A 46 9.82 1.90 -1.23
CA ARG A 46 9.80 0.73 -2.13
C ARG A 46 9.58 -0.54 -1.33
N VAL A 47 8.84 -1.46 -1.92
CA VAL A 47 8.49 -2.73 -1.27
C VAL A 47 9.70 -3.65 -1.09
N ILE A 48 10.66 -3.59 -2.02
CA ILE A 48 11.93 -4.31 -1.89
C ILE A 48 12.72 -3.88 -0.64
N ASP A 49 12.67 -2.60 -0.28
CA ASP A 49 13.36 -2.05 0.89
C ASP A 49 12.67 -2.51 2.18
N LEU A 50 11.33 -2.51 2.19
CA LEU A 50 10.53 -3.10 3.27
C LEU A 50 10.88 -4.59 3.45
N LYS A 51 10.86 -5.38 2.37
CA LYS A 51 11.18 -6.81 2.41
C LYS A 51 12.58 -7.06 2.99
N ASN A 52 13.57 -6.30 2.54
CA ASN A 52 14.96 -6.41 3.03
C ASN A 52 15.07 -6.03 4.50
N HIS A 53 14.33 -5.00 4.93
CA HIS A 53 14.25 -4.64 6.35
C HIS A 53 13.65 -5.78 7.18
N CYS A 54 12.52 -6.36 6.76
CA CYS A 54 11.89 -7.47 7.48
C CYS A 54 12.80 -8.69 7.55
N LYS A 55 13.54 -9.02 6.48
CA LYS A 55 14.53 -10.11 6.49
C LYS A 55 15.64 -9.91 7.52
N ARG A 56 16.04 -8.66 7.75
CA ARG A 56 17.15 -8.32 8.67
C ARG A 56 16.71 -8.19 10.12
N HIS A 57 15.51 -7.70 10.38
CA HIS A 57 15.07 -7.30 11.72
C HIS A 57 13.86 -8.08 12.24
N HIS A 58 13.17 -8.82 11.37
CA HIS A 58 11.91 -9.49 11.66
C HIS A 58 11.85 -10.90 11.02
N SER A 59 12.99 -11.56 10.86
CA SER A 59 13.10 -12.88 10.19
C SER A 59 12.12 -13.91 10.76
N ASP A 60 11.90 -13.89 12.07
CA ASP A 60 11.02 -14.83 12.77
C ASP A 60 9.56 -14.72 12.32
N TYR A 61 9.13 -13.52 11.92
CA TYR A 61 7.78 -13.26 11.42
C TYR A 61 7.61 -13.64 9.94
N LEU A 62 8.71 -13.94 9.22
CA LEU A 62 8.67 -14.30 7.81
C LEU A 62 8.44 -15.79 7.56
N ASN A 63 8.44 -16.63 8.60
CA ASN A 63 8.15 -18.05 8.43
C ASN A 63 6.72 -18.23 7.88
N GLY A 64 6.61 -18.98 6.78
CA GLY A 64 5.36 -19.17 6.06
C GLY A 64 4.78 -17.91 5.42
N VAL A 65 5.52 -16.79 5.34
CA VAL A 65 5.14 -15.62 4.54
C VAL A 65 5.64 -15.85 3.11
N PRO A 66 4.74 -15.96 2.12
CA PRO A 66 5.14 -16.17 0.73
C PRO A 66 5.80 -14.90 0.16
N GLU A 67 6.63 -15.07 -0.87
CA GLU A 67 7.40 -13.96 -1.47
C GLU A 67 6.49 -12.85 -2.02
N GLU A 68 5.34 -13.23 -2.57
CA GLU A 68 4.30 -12.40 -3.14
C GLU A 68 3.61 -11.49 -2.12
N PHE A 69 3.76 -11.78 -0.82
CA PHE A 69 3.30 -10.89 0.25
C PHE A 69 3.92 -9.50 0.11
N PHE A 70 5.18 -9.44 -0.35
CA PHE A 70 5.91 -8.20 -0.64
C PHE A 70 5.84 -7.81 -2.11
N SER A 71 4.73 -8.11 -2.80
CA SER A 71 4.44 -7.56 -4.12
C SER A 71 3.96 -6.12 -4.02
N GLU A 72 4.11 -5.38 -5.12
CA GLU A 72 3.62 -4.00 -5.20
C GLU A 72 2.09 -3.90 -5.07
N ASN A 73 1.36 -4.88 -5.61
CA ASN A 73 -0.09 -4.96 -5.49
C ASN A 73 -0.53 -5.20 -4.05
N ASN A 74 0.13 -6.11 -3.32
CA ASN A 74 -0.21 -6.41 -1.94
C ASN A 74 0.25 -5.30 -0.96
N ALA A 75 1.27 -4.54 -1.34
CA ALA A 75 1.78 -3.41 -0.58
C ALA A 75 0.76 -2.28 -0.38
N PHE A 76 -0.31 -2.23 -1.19
CA PHE A 76 -1.49 -1.39 -0.92
C PHE A 76 -2.03 -1.58 0.50
N TRP A 77 -2.14 -2.84 0.96
CA TRP A 77 -2.66 -3.17 2.29
C TRP A 77 -1.72 -2.75 3.43
N LEU A 78 -0.45 -2.47 3.11
CA LEU A 78 0.57 -1.96 4.03
C LEU A 78 0.80 -0.46 3.84
N SER A 79 0.09 0.20 2.91
CA SER A 79 0.37 1.58 2.54
C SER A 79 -0.17 2.57 3.56
N LEU A 80 0.64 3.55 3.95
CA LEU A 80 0.22 4.56 4.91
C LEU A 80 -0.94 5.41 4.37
N TYR A 81 -1.04 5.55 3.03
CA TYR A 81 -2.08 6.32 2.35
C TYR A 81 -2.77 5.50 1.25
N PRO A 82 -3.67 4.56 1.59
CA PRO A 82 -4.32 3.68 0.61
C PRO A 82 -5.06 4.43 -0.50
N GLN A 83 -5.75 5.52 -0.18
CA GLN A 83 -6.46 6.36 -1.15
C GLN A 83 -5.54 6.94 -2.24
N ASP A 84 -4.32 7.35 -1.86
CA ASP A 84 -3.31 7.83 -2.80
C ASP A 84 -2.65 6.66 -3.55
N TYR A 85 -2.40 5.55 -2.85
CA TYR A 85 -1.77 4.36 -3.40
C TYR A 85 -2.60 3.73 -4.52
N LYS A 86 -3.93 3.58 -4.33
CA LYS A 86 -4.83 2.96 -5.31
C LYS A 86 -4.97 3.74 -6.62
N ARG A 87 -4.67 5.04 -6.63
CA ARG A 87 -4.69 5.85 -7.86
C ARG A 87 -3.66 5.35 -8.87
N LEU A 88 -2.54 4.81 -8.39
CA LEU A 88 -1.39 4.45 -9.20
C LEU A 88 -1.15 2.95 -9.29
N ILE A 89 -1.59 2.19 -8.29
CA ILE A 89 -1.33 0.75 -8.17
C ILE A 89 -2.64 0.02 -7.93
N ARG A 90 -2.91 -1.01 -8.73
CA ARG A 90 -4.05 -1.91 -8.53
C ARG A 90 -3.74 -2.83 -7.35
N SER A 91 -4.59 -2.82 -6.33
CA SER A 91 -4.45 -3.70 -5.17
C SER A 91 -4.62 -5.18 -5.53
N THR A 92 -4.05 -6.07 -4.72
CA THR A 92 -4.50 -7.47 -4.66
C THR A 92 -5.96 -7.49 -4.21
N LYS A 93 -6.80 -8.37 -4.76
CA LYS A 93 -8.24 -8.44 -4.45
C LYS A 93 -8.49 -8.52 -2.93
N TRP A 94 -9.55 -7.86 -2.46
CA TRP A 94 -9.93 -7.82 -1.04
C TRP A 94 -9.91 -9.18 -0.33
N HIS A 95 -10.56 -10.18 -0.94
CA HIS A 95 -10.72 -11.54 -0.39
C HIS A 95 -9.50 -12.45 -0.61
N ASP A 96 -8.43 -11.94 -1.23
CA ASP A 96 -7.20 -12.71 -1.41
C ASP A 96 -6.56 -13.03 -0.04
N PRO A 97 -6.06 -14.26 0.18
CA PRO A 97 -5.41 -14.63 1.43
C PRO A 97 -4.26 -13.70 1.84
N LEU A 98 -3.48 -13.16 0.88
CA LEU A 98 -2.38 -12.24 1.17
C LEU A 98 -2.88 -10.86 1.61
N ALA A 99 -3.97 -10.40 1.00
CA ALA A 99 -4.63 -9.15 1.36
C ALA A 99 -5.24 -9.23 2.77
N ILE A 100 -5.93 -10.33 3.07
CA ILE A 100 -6.48 -10.61 4.40
C ILE A 100 -5.35 -10.65 5.43
N ARG A 101 -4.28 -11.42 5.16
CA ARG A 101 -3.13 -11.52 6.06
C ARG A 101 -2.47 -10.16 6.31
N ALA A 102 -2.26 -9.36 5.27
CA ALA A 102 -1.65 -8.03 5.39
C ALA A 102 -2.50 -7.12 6.29
N ARG A 103 -3.81 -7.07 6.06
CA ARG A 103 -4.74 -6.28 6.90
C ARG A 103 -4.74 -6.74 8.36
N VAL A 104 -4.77 -8.04 8.62
CA VAL A 104 -4.71 -8.58 9.99
C VAL A 104 -3.44 -8.13 10.69
N ILE A 105 -2.27 -8.27 10.05
CA ILE A 105 -0.98 -7.88 10.66
C ILE A 105 -0.94 -6.37 10.90
N VAL A 106 -1.43 -5.54 9.97
CA VAL A 106 -1.49 -4.08 10.17
C VAL A 106 -2.43 -3.73 11.34
N LEU A 107 -3.58 -4.39 11.48
CA LEU A 107 -4.47 -4.14 12.61
C LEU A 107 -3.84 -4.53 13.94
N GLU A 108 -3.09 -5.64 13.99
CA GLU A 108 -2.29 -6.01 15.16
C GLU A 108 -1.20 -4.97 15.46
N TRP A 109 -0.59 -4.40 14.42
CA TRP A 109 0.38 -3.31 14.56
C TRP A 109 -0.24 -2.03 15.11
N VAL A 110 -1.38 -1.59 14.58
CA VAL A 110 -2.11 -0.42 15.07
C VAL A 110 -2.46 -0.55 16.56
N ARG A 111 -2.73 -1.77 17.04
CA ARG A 111 -3.02 -2.02 18.47
C ARG A 111 -1.81 -1.88 19.37
N LYS A 112 -0.61 -2.17 18.87
CA LYS A 112 0.62 -2.25 19.66
C LYS A 112 1.48 -1.00 19.58
N ILE A 113 1.39 -0.25 18.48
CA ILE A 113 2.22 0.92 18.28
C ILE A 113 1.77 2.10 19.16
N THR A 114 2.73 2.75 19.81
CA THR A 114 2.49 3.83 20.77
C THR A 114 2.58 5.23 20.15
N ARG A 115 3.22 5.37 18.99
CA ARG A 115 3.37 6.63 18.24
C ARG A 115 3.13 6.37 16.76
N TYR A 116 2.02 6.88 16.24
CA TYR A 116 1.60 6.66 14.85
C TYR A 116 0.88 7.89 14.29
N THR A 117 0.86 8.00 12.96
CA THR A 117 0.27 9.16 12.28
C THR A 117 -1.20 8.98 11.91
N ARG A 118 -1.72 7.73 11.87
CA ARG A 118 -3.11 7.42 11.49
C ARG A 118 -3.83 6.50 12.47
N SER A 119 -5.04 6.90 12.86
CA SER A 119 -5.96 6.10 13.66
C SER A 119 -6.39 4.81 12.95
N LYS A 120 -6.80 3.80 13.73
CA LYS A 120 -7.39 2.56 13.23
C LYS A 120 -8.54 2.81 12.25
N SER A 121 -9.39 3.80 12.54
CA SER A 121 -10.56 4.13 11.70
C SER A 121 -10.17 4.61 10.31
N GLU A 122 -9.10 5.41 10.22
CA GLU A 122 -8.61 5.93 8.94
C GLU A 122 -8.02 4.81 8.06
N TRP A 123 -7.36 3.82 8.68
CA TRP A 123 -6.88 2.63 7.97
C TRP A 123 -8.03 1.85 7.32
N LEU A 124 -9.06 1.55 8.11
CA LEU A 124 -10.25 0.81 7.65
C LEU A 124 -10.94 1.53 6.48
N GLN A 125 -11.20 2.83 6.62
CA GLN A 125 -11.83 3.63 5.55
C GLN A 125 -11.00 3.62 4.25
N GLY A 126 -9.67 3.66 4.37
CA GLY A 126 -8.78 3.62 3.21
C GLY A 126 -8.85 2.29 2.46
N TRP A 127 -9.04 1.19 3.18
CA TRP A 127 -9.19 -0.15 2.63
C TRP A 127 -10.60 -0.39 2.09
N GLU A 128 -11.65 -0.03 2.83
CA GLU A 128 -13.06 -0.24 2.43
C GLU A 128 -13.40 0.45 1.11
N ALA A 129 -12.74 1.58 0.81
CA ALA A 129 -12.84 2.26 -0.48
C ALA A 129 -12.25 1.47 -1.67
N ASP A 130 -11.56 0.36 -1.40
CA ASP A 130 -11.09 -0.61 -2.40
C ASP A 130 -12.06 -1.79 -2.55
N GLU A 131 -12.69 -2.25 -1.45
CA GLU A 131 -13.77 -3.25 -1.48
C GLU A 131 -14.96 -2.79 -2.34
N SER A 132 -15.26 -1.49 -2.28
CA SER A 132 -16.34 -0.83 -3.01
C SER A 132 -15.93 -0.30 -4.40
N GLY A 133 -14.77 -0.73 -4.95
CA GLY A 133 -14.36 -0.42 -6.32
C GLY A 133 -15.40 -0.83 -7.37
N PRO A 134 -15.49 -0.13 -8.52
CA PRO A 134 -16.67 -0.15 -9.38
C PRO A 134 -17.03 -1.58 -9.74
N ALA A 135 -18.32 -1.91 -9.59
CA ALA A 135 -18.89 -3.11 -10.19
C ALA A 135 -18.35 -3.20 -11.62
N ASP A 136 -17.79 -4.36 -11.93
CA ASP A 136 -17.27 -4.72 -13.24
C ASP A 136 -18.29 -4.32 -14.31
N GLN A 137 -18.11 -3.14 -14.91
CA GLN A 137 -18.73 -2.81 -16.18
C GLN A 137 -17.79 -3.39 -17.22
N SER A 138 -17.76 -4.72 -17.29
CA SER A 138 -17.40 -5.43 -18.49
C SER A 138 -18.39 -4.95 -19.56
N HIS A 139 -17.91 -4.04 -20.39
CA HIS A 139 -18.51 -3.69 -21.65
C HIS A 139 -18.47 -4.96 -22.51
N ASP A 140 -19.50 -5.78 -22.40
CA ASP A 140 -19.87 -6.71 -23.46
C ASP A 140 -20.54 -5.89 -24.57
N GLU A 141 -19.70 -5.23 -25.37
CA GLU A 141 -20.03 -4.95 -26.77
C GLU A 141 -18.84 -5.41 -27.60
N TYR A 142 -18.90 -6.65 -28.10
CA TYR A 142 -18.43 -6.95 -29.45
C TYR A 142 -19.20 -8.16 -30.01
N ILE A 143 -19.95 -7.84 -31.08
CA ILE A 143 -20.61 -8.67 -32.10
C ILE A 143 -22.00 -9.21 -31.77
#